data_AF-A0A419DI99-F1
#
_entry.id   AF-A0A419DI99-F1
#
_cell.length_a   1.000
_cell.length_b   1.000
_cell.length_c   1.000
_cell.angle_alpha   90.00
_cell.angle_beta   90.00
_cell.angle_gamma   90.00
#
_symmetry.space_group_name_H-M   'P 1'
#
loop_
_entity.id
_entity.type
_entity.pdbx_description
1 polymer ?
#
loop_
_entity_poly.entity_id
_entity_poly.type
_entity_poly.pdbx_seq_one_letter_code
_entity_poly.pdbx_strand_id
1 'polypeptide(L)'
;MIPQEAPQTAALDYRVRSGADQFYWIAGLGVANSILYAINAVLFFPMGLAVTQLLTAISRSQTLEMRAVSGLAVLVFLGIFLLSGYYARKGELWAFILGGAVYLFDAVLLIILGDWFAAAIHGFFLYYIIRGIIFLKKSE
;
A
#
# COMPACT_ATOMS: atom_id res chain seq x y z
N MET A 1 -9.67 43.53 -1.45
CA MET A 1 -9.93 42.21 -2.07
C MET A 1 -9.06 41.21 -1.35
N ILE A 2 -9.61 40.45 -0.40
CA ILE A 2 -8.86 39.39 0.29
C ILE A 2 -8.73 38.24 -0.71
N PRO A 3 -7.54 37.68 -0.98
CA PRO A 3 -7.40 36.54 -1.88
C PRO A 3 -8.18 35.37 -1.30
N GLN A 4 -9.31 35.02 -1.92
CA GLN A 4 -10.13 33.87 -1.52
C GLN A 4 -9.50 32.51 -1.91
N GLU A 5 -8.31 32.53 -2.52
CA GLU A 5 -7.63 31.35 -3.10
C GLU A 5 -6.82 30.53 -2.08
N ALA A 6 -6.22 31.17 -1.06
CA ALA A 6 -5.31 30.50 -0.13
C ALA A 6 -5.92 29.35 0.71
N PRO A 7 -7.19 29.40 1.16
CA PRO A 7 -7.78 28.28 1.90
C PRO A 7 -8.09 27.05 1.03
N GLN A 8 -8.37 27.25 -0.26
CA GLN A 8 -8.75 26.17 -1.18
C GLN A 8 -7.54 25.37 -1.65
N THR A 9 -6.42 26.03 -1.96
CA THR A 9 -5.17 25.38 -2.36
C THR A 9 -4.60 24.53 -1.23
N ALA A 10 -4.54 25.08 -0.01
CA ALA A 10 -4.08 24.34 1.16
C ALA A 10 -4.96 23.10 1.47
N ALA A 11 -6.27 23.20 1.26
CA ALA A 11 -7.18 22.08 1.43
C ALA A 11 -7.01 20.98 0.36
N LEU A 12 -6.68 21.34 -0.88
CA LEU A 12 -6.36 20.39 -1.94
C LEU A 12 -5.04 19.68 -1.66
N ASP A 13 -3.99 20.41 -1.28
CA ASP A 13 -2.68 19.85 -0.92
C ASP A 13 -2.78 18.84 0.22
N TYR A 14 -3.57 19.16 1.25
CA TYR A 14 -3.84 18.25 2.36
C TYR A 14 -4.49 16.94 1.88
N ARG A 15 -5.44 17.03 0.95
CA ARG A 15 -6.16 15.85 0.43
C ARG A 15 -5.28 14.99 -0.49
N VAL A 16 -4.40 15.61 -1.29
CA VAL A 16 -3.39 14.89 -2.07
C VAL A 16 -2.46 14.14 -1.13
N ARG A 17 -1.94 14.82 -0.10
CA ARG A 17 -1.08 14.21 0.93
C ARG A 17 -1.76 13.07 1.66
N SER A 18 -3.02 13.22 2.04
CA SER A 18 -3.79 12.16 2.69
C SER A 18 -3.89 10.88 1.82
N GLY A 19 -4.00 11.02 0.50
CA GLY A 19 -3.94 9.90 -0.43
C GLY A 19 -2.53 9.29 -0.53
N ALA A 20 -1.49 10.12 -0.61
CA ALA A 20 -0.10 9.67 -0.65
C ALA A 20 0.31 8.94 0.64
N ASP A 21 -0.23 9.37 1.78
CA ASP A 21 0.06 8.82 3.11
C ASP A 21 -0.34 7.35 3.24
N GLN A 22 -1.32 6.92 2.45
CA GLN A 22 -1.77 5.54 2.43
C GLN A 22 -0.66 4.56 2.06
N PHE A 23 0.27 4.95 1.17
CA PHE A 23 1.39 4.10 0.82
C PHE A 23 2.32 3.80 2.00
N TYR A 24 2.49 4.74 2.92
CA TYR A 24 3.25 4.51 4.15
C TYR A 24 2.50 3.61 5.13
N TRP A 25 1.18 3.76 5.24
CA TRP A 25 0.36 2.84 6.03
C TRP A 25 0.43 1.42 5.49
N ILE A 26 0.31 1.23 4.18
CA ILE A 26 0.46 -0.06 3.51
C ILE A 26 1.83 -0.67 3.83
N ALA A 27 2.91 0.10 3.67
CA ALA A 27 4.26 -0.37 3.98
C ALA A 27 4.43 -0.73 5.48
N GLY A 28 3.95 0.14 6.38
CA GLY A 28 4.03 -0.09 7.83
C GLY A 28 3.25 -1.34 8.27
N LEU A 29 2.04 -1.53 7.75
CA LEU A 29 1.23 -2.73 7.99
C LEU A 29 1.90 -3.98 7.41
N GLY A 30 2.54 -3.88 6.23
CA GLY A 30 3.31 -4.97 5.64
C GLY A 30 4.52 -5.38 6.49
N VAL A 31 5.23 -4.42 7.09
CA VAL A 31 6.32 -4.70 8.06
C VAL A 31 5.76 -5.39 9.30
N ALA A 32 4.70 -4.85 9.90
CA ALA A 32 4.07 -5.45 11.07
C ALA A 32 3.63 -6.89 10.81
N ASN A 33 3.01 -7.15 9.64
CA ASN A 33 2.61 -8.48 9.22
C ASN A 33 3.81 -9.44 9.09
N SER A 34 4.93 -8.97 8.53
CA SER A 34 6.15 -9.77 8.38
C SER A 34 6.79 -10.12 9.72
N ILE A 35 6.76 -9.21 10.70
CA ILE A 35 7.24 -9.46 12.07
C ILE A 35 6.36 -10.49 12.77
N LEU A 36 5.04 -10.32 12.71
CA LEU A 36 4.08 -11.26 13.31
C LEU A 36 4.26 -12.68 12.77
N TYR A 37 4.53 -12.79 11.46
CA TYR A 37 4.87 -14.06 10.86
C TYR A 37 6.19 -14.63 11.39
N ALA A 38 7.25 -13.82 11.47
CA ALA A 38 8.57 -14.27 11.92
C ALA A 38 8.58 -14.83 13.35
N ILE A 39 7.71 -14.30 14.22
CA ILE A 39 7.57 -14.76 15.61
C ILE A 39 6.56 -15.92 15.78
N ASN A 40 6.04 -16.48 14.68
CA ASN A 40 4.96 -17.48 14.68
C ASN A 40 3.74 -17.09 15.51
N ALA A 41 3.42 -15.79 15.59
CA ALA A 41 2.21 -15.35 16.27
C ALA A 41 1.00 -15.91 15.50
N VAL A 42 0.15 -16.69 16.18
CA VAL A 42 -1.13 -17.20 15.63
C VAL A 42 -2.19 -16.09 15.71
N LEU A 43 -1.83 -14.89 15.26
CA LEU A 43 -2.78 -13.81 15.07
C LEU A 43 -3.18 -13.83 13.60
N PHE A 44 -4.46 -14.06 13.35
CA PHE A 44 -5.06 -13.80 12.05
C PHE A 44 -4.93 -12.30 11.80
N PHE A 45 -3.93 -11.87 11.02
CA PHE A 45 -3.66 -10.45 10.74
C PHE A 45 -4.03 -10.16 9.29
N PRO A 46 -5.27 -9.71 9.02
CA PRO A 46 -5.79 -9.58 7.65
C PRO A 46 -5.27 -8.33 6.92
N MET A 47 -4.29 -7.64 7.50
CA MET A 47 -3.72 -6.40 6.97
C MET A 47 -2.37 -6.64 6.26
N GLY A 48 -2.00 -7.89 6.02
CA GLY A 48 -0.84 -8.24 5.19
C GLY A 48 -1.13 -8.14 3.69
N LEU A 49 -0.11 -7.81 2.92
CA LEU A 49 -0.13 -7.93 1.45
C LEU A 49 -0.42 -9.39 1.06
N ALA A 50 -1.25 -9.60 0.02
CA ALA A 50 -1.55 -10.92 -0.55
C ALA A 50 -0.26 -11.67 -0.90
N VAL A 51 0.70 -10.94 -1.46
CA VAL A 51 2.03 -11.46 -1.79
C VAL A 51 2.74 -12.02 -0.56
N THR A 52 2.64 -11.35 0.60
CA THR A 52 3.23 -11.86 1.84
C THR A 52 2.56 -13.15 2.29
N GLN A 53 1.23 -13.27 2.14
CA GLN A 53 0.52 -14.51 2.46
C GLN A 53 0.92 -15.67 1.54
N LEU A 54 0.99 -15.42 0.23
CA LEU A 54 1.36 -16.42 -0.77
C LEU A 54 2.80 -16.91 -0.58
N LEU A 55 3.75 -15.98 -0.45
CA LEU A 55 5.16 -16.31 -0.24
C LEU A 55 5.38 -17.05 1.09
N THR A 56 4.63 -16.67 2.12
CA THR A 56 4.62 -17.35 3.42
C THR A 56 4.09 -18.78 3.32
N ALA A 57 2.95 -18.98 2.64
CA ALA A 57 2.33 -20.29 2.47
C ALA A 57 3.28 -21.26 1.73
N ILE A 58 3.96 -20.77 0.70
CA ILE A 58 4.96 -21.53 -0.05
C ILE A 58 6.17 -21.83 0.85
N SER A 59 6.64 -20.86 1.64
CA SER A 59 7.87 -20.96 2.45
C SER A 59 7.83 -21.94 3.62
N ARG A 60 6.65 -22.31 4.13
CA ARG A 60 6.53 -23.18 5.32
C ARG A 60 7.01 -24.62 5.12
N SER A 61 7.25 -25.05 3.87
CA SER A 61 7.73 -26.39 3.51
C SER A 61 9.02 -26.39 2.68
N GLN A 62 9.72 -25.26 2.59
CA GLN A 62 10.80 -25.03 1.62
C GLN A 62 12.18 -24.83 2.27
N THR A 63 13.23 -24.93 1.45
CA THR A 63 14.64 -24.72 1.82
C THR A 63 14.90 -23.29 2.33
N LEU A 64 16.04 -23.09 3.01
CA LEU A 64 16.49 -21.78 3.49
C LEU A 64 16.55 -20.72 2.37
N GLU A 65 16.96 -21.14 1.17
CA GLU A 65 17.06 -20.30 -0.03
C GLU A 65 15.69 -19.72 -0.43
N MET A 66 14.64 -20.55 -0.45
CA MET A 66 13.29 -20.11 -0.82
C MET A 66 12.71 -19.11 0.19
N ARG A 67 13.04 -19.29 1.48
CA ARG A 67 12.67 -18.34 2.54
C ARG A 67 13.37 -16.99 2.34
N ALA A 68 14.64 -17.00 1.92
CA ALA A 68 15.39 -15.79 1.63
C ALA A 68 14.82 -15.04 0.41
N VAL A 69 14.49 -15.76 -0.66
CA VAL A 69 13.83 -15.18 -1.86
C VAL A 69 12.49 -14.53 -1.50
N SER A 70 11.68 -15.23 -0.69
CA SER A 70 10.40 -14.72 -0.21
C SER A 70 10.54 -13.45 0.63
N GLY A 71 11.51 -13.43 1.55
CA GLY A 71 11.83 -12.24 2.36
C GLY A 71 12.28 -11.06 1.50
N LEU A 72 13.13 -11.30 0.50
CA LEU A 72 13.59 -10.26 -0.43
C LEU A 72 12.43 -9.67 -1.24
N ALA A 73 11.53 -10.53 -1.74
CA ALA A 73 10.35 -10.07 -2.47
C ALA A 73 9.48 -9.14 -1.60
N VAL A 74 9.23 -9.50 -0.34
CA VAL A 74 8.50 -8.62 0.60
C VAL A 74 9.20 -7.27 0.74
N LEU A 75 10.53 -7.23 0.92
CA LEU A 75 11.28 -5.98 1.01
C LEU A 75 11.15 -5.12 -0.24
N VAL A 76 11.14 -5.73 -1.43
CA VAL A 76 10.92 -5.01 -2.70
C VAL A 76 9.53 -4.38 -2.74
N PHE A 77 8.47 -5.10 -2.37
CA PHE A 77 7.12 -4.53 -2.32
C PHE A 77 7.01 -3.37 -1.32
N LEU A 78 7.60 -3.51 -0.13
CA LEU A 78 7.67 -2.42 0.84
C LEU A 78 8.40 -1.20 0.28
N GLY A 79 9.53 -1.41 -0.40
CA GLY A 79 10.29 -0.36 -1.07
C GLY A 79 9.47 0.37 -2.15
N ILE A 80 8.71 -0.36 -2.96
CA ILE A 80 7.83 0.21 -3.98
C ILE A 80 6.79 1.13 -3.33
N PHE A 81 6.15 0.72 -2.25
CA PHE A 81 5.17 1.57 -1.56
C PHE A 81 5.82 2.78 -0.89
N LEU A 82 6.98 2.62 -0.24
CA LEU A 82 7.70 3.76 0.35
C LEU A 82 8.13 4.80 -0.70
N LEU A 83 8.64 4.34 -1.85
CA LEU A 83 9.00 5.21 -2.99
C LEU A 83 7.77 5.88 -3.58
N SER A 84 6.68 5.13 -3.76
CA SER A 84 5.41 5.65 -4.26
C SER A 84 4.89 6.75 -3.33
N GLY A 85 4.87 6.52 -2.01
CA GLY A 85 4.49 7.52 -1.02
C GLY A 85 5.37 8.78 -1.07
N TYR A 86 6.69 8.60 -1.23
CA TYR A 86 7.64 9.72 -1.30
C TYR A 86 7.39 10.62 -2.49
N TYR A 87 7.25 10.06 -3.69
CA TYR A 87 7.01 10.85 -4.90
C TYR A 87 5.55 11.33 -4.97
N ALA A 88 4.57 10.56 -4.53
CA ALA A 88 3.17 10.97 -4.46
C ALA A 88 2.98 12.20 -3.55
N ARG A 89 3.70 12.29 -2.42
CA ARG A 89 3.69 13.48 -1.54
C ARG A 89 4.27 14.73 -2.20
N LYS A 90 5.08 14.57 -3.25
CA LYS A 90 5.61 15.67 -4.07
C LYS A 90 4.66 16.07 -5.20
N GLY A 91 3.49 15.44 -5.31
CA GLY A 91 2.53 15.70 -6.39
C GLY A 91 2.84 14.93 -7.68
N GLU A 92 3.69 13.91 -7.63
CA GLU A 92 4.01 13.12 -8.82
C GLU A 92 2.90 12.11 -9.15
N LEU A 93 2.11 12.39 -10.19
CA LEU A 93 0.98 11.54 -10.59
C LEU A 93 1.40 10.10 -10.91
N TRP A 94 2.56 9.91 -11.56
CA TRP A 94 3.04 8.58 -11.93
C TRP A 94 3.24 7.67 -10.72
N ALA A 95 3.61 8.23 -9.56
CA ALA A 95 3.84 7.48 -8.33
C ALA A 95 2.53 6.95 -7.75
N PHE A 96 1.46 7.76 -7.80
CA PHE A 96 0.11 7.30 -7.44
C PHE A 96 -0.37 6.17 -8.36
N ILE A 97 -0.13 6.29 -9.67
CA ILE A 97 -0.56 5.28 -10.65
C ILE A 97 0.21 3.97 -10.45
N LEU A 98 1.54 4.03 -10.36
CA LEU A 98 2.39 2.86 -10.19
C LEU A 98 2.08 2.12 -8.88
N GLY A 99 2.13 2.83 -7.75
CA GLY A 99 1.85 2.25 -6.44
C GLY A 99 0.41 1.76 -6.34
N GLY A 100 -0.55 2.52 -6.87
CA GLY A 100 -1.96 2.15 -6.89
C GLY A 100 -2.24 0.91 -7.75
N ALA A 101 -1.57 0.76 -8.89
CA ALA A 101 -1.70 -0.42 -9.75
C ALA A 101 -1.12 -1.69 -9.08
N VAL A 102 0.05 -1.58 -8.46
CA VAL A 102 0.65 -2.69 -7.68
C VAL A 102 -0.28 -3.10 -6.53
N TYR A 103 -0.85 -2.12 -5.84
CA TYR A 103 -1.77 -2.39 -4.72
C TYR A 103 -3.12 -2.98 -5.18
N LEU A 104 -3.65 -2.52 -6.31
CA LEU A 104 -4.85 -3.10 -6.93
C LEU A 104 -4.61 -4.55 -7.34
N PHE A 105 -3.45 -4.86 -7.92
CA PHE A 105 -3.09 -6.23 -8.26
C PHE A 105 -3.06 -7.13 -7.02
N ASP A 106 -2.48 -6.66 -5.92
CA ASP A 106 -2.48 -7.37 -4.64
C ASP A 106 -3.90 -7.60 -4.11
N ALA A 107 -4.78 -6.60 -4.20
CA ALA A 107 -6.19 -6.74 -3.84
C ALA A 107 -6.94 -7.79 -4.68
N VAL A 108 -6.67 -7.86 -5.99
CA VAL A 108 -7.25 -8.87 -6.88
C VAL A 108 -6.77 -10.28 -6.49
N LEU A 109 -5.50 -10.43 -6.11
CA LEU A 109 -5.00 -11.72 -5.61
C LEU A 109 -5.74 -12.16 -4.34
N LEU A 110 -6.01 -11.26 -3.40
CA LEU A 110 -6.78 -11.59 -2.19
C LEU A 110 -8.18 -12.10 -2.52
N ILE A 111 -8.85 -11.46 -3.49
CA ILE A 111 -10.17 -11.89 -3.95
C ILE A 111 -10.10 -13.31 -4.54
N ILE A 112 -9.12 -13.59 -5.39
CA ILE A 112 -8.91 -14.92 -5.98
C ILE A 112 -8.62 -15.97 -4.90
N LEU A 113 -7.87 -15.60 -3.86
CA LEU A 113 -7.55 -16.46 -2.71
C LEU A 113 -8.72 -16.59 -1.71
N GLY A 114 -9.81 -15.85 -1.90
CA GLY A 114 -11.01 -15.89 -1.04
C GLY A 114 -10.89 -15.09 0.27
N ASP A 115 -9.84 -14.29 0.45
CA ASP A 115 -9.67 -13.42 1.62
C ASP A 115 -10.40 -12.09 1.42
N TRP A 116 -11.74 -12.16 1.46
CA TRP A 116 -12.62 -11.01 1.24
C TRP A 116 -12.46 -9.91 2.29
N PHE A 117 -12.08 -10.26 3.52
CA PHE A 117 -11.87 -9.28 4.58
C PHE A 117 -10.58 -8.48 4.32
N ALA A 118 -9.47 -9.13 3.99
CA ALA A 118 -8.26 -8.42 3.58
C ALA A 118 -8.49 -7.61 2.29
N ALA A 119 -9.22 -8.16 1.31
CA ALA A 119 -9.58 -7.45 0.09
C ALA A 119 -10.37 -6.16 0.37
N ALA A 120 -11.28 -6.16 1.36
CA ALA A 120 -12.03 -4.97 1.76
C ALA A 120 -11.11 -3.88 2.35
N ILE A 121 -10.13 -4.26 3.17
CA ILE A 121 -9.10 -3.34 3.69
C ILE A 121 -8.29 -2.75 2.54
N HIS A 122 -7.92 -3.56 1.55
CA HIS A 122 -7.24 -3.07 0.35
C HIS A 122 -8.11 -2.09 -0.45
N GLY A 123 -9.40 -2.38 -0.59
CA GLY A 123 -10.37 -1.45 -1.20
C GLY A 123 -10.41 -0.09 -0.49
N PHE A 124 -10.34 -0.08 0.86
CA PHE A 124 -10.28 1.15 1.64
C PHE A 124 -9.05 1.99 1.30
N PHE A 125 -7.85 1.42 1.35
CA PHE A 125 -6.62 2.14 1.01
C PHE A 125 -6.62 2.61 -0.46
N LEU A 126 -7.07 1.76 -1.38
CA LEU A 126 -7.17 2.09 -2.80
C LEU A 126 -8.13 3.25 -3.06
N TYR A 127 -9.25 3.31 -2.34
CA TYR A 127 -10.19 4.43 -2.41
C TYR A 127 -9.49 5.77 -2.08
N TYR A 128 -8.71 5.83 -1.00
CA TYR A 128 -7.98 7.05 -0.63
C TYR A 128 -6.85 7.40 -1.61
N ILE A 129 -6.16 6.40 -2.18
CA ILE A 129 -5.18 6.59 -3.25
C ILE A 129 -5.84 7.23 -4.50
N ILE A 130 -6.97 6.67 -4.95
CA ILE A 130 -7.74 7.20 -6.09
C ILE A 130 -8.22 8.62 -5.80
N ARG A 131 -8.69 8.90 -4.58
CA ARG A 131 -9.06 10.26 -4.15
C ARG A 131 -7.87 11.20 -4.24
N GLY A 132 -6.67 10.78 -3.82
CA GLY A 132 -5.44 11.54 -3.97
C GLY A 132 -5.18 11.95 -5.43
N ILE A 133 -5.31 11.00 -6.37
CA ILE A 133 -5.20 11.27 -7.82
C ILE A 133 -6.22 12.30 -8.29
N ILE A 134 -7.48 12.15 -7.88
CA ILE A 134 -8.56 13.07 -8.29
C ILE A 134 -8.29 14.49 -7.77
N PHE A 135 -7.76 14.64 -6.56
CA PHE A 135 -7.44 15.96 -6.01
C PHE A 135 -6.18 16.56 -6.63
N LEU A 136 -5.17 15.74 -6.95
CA LEU A 136 -3.95 16.20 -7.60
C LEU A 136 -4.26 16.82 -8.97
N LYS A 137 -5.11 16.17 -9.76
CA LYS A 137 -5.57 16.69 -11.06
C LYS A 137 -6.43 17.96 -10.97
N LYS A 138 -6.92 18.31 -9.78
CA LYS A 138 -7.67 19.56 -9.53
C LYS A 138 -6.79 20.70 -9.04
N SER A 139 -5.57 20.40 -8.61
CA SER A 139 -4.59 21.41 -8.19
C SER A 139 -3.63 21.82 -9.32
N GLU A 140 -3.61 21.08 -10.44
CA GLU A 140 -2.95 21.45 -11.70
C GLU A 140 -3.78 22.46 -12.51
#